data_AF-C5LSX0-F1
#
_entry.id   AF-C5LSX0-F1
#
_cell.length_a   1.000
_cell.length_b   1.000
_cell.length_c   1.000
_cell.angle_alpha   90.00
_cell.angle_beta   90.00
_cell.angle_gamma   90.00
#
_symmetry.space_group_name_H-M   'P 1'
#
loop_
_entity.id
_entity.type
_entity.pdbx_description
1 polymer ?
#
loop_
_entity_poly.entity_id
_entity_poly.type
_entity_poly.pdbx_seq_one_letter_code
_entity_poly.pdbx_strand_id
1 'polypeptide(L)'
;MATTAAAVAVAGASLVGSAAGTLFSYNKAVFILDQTLRQWAVHQVQDMRIAQIGLYREDLRDLFGLTISRMDTYMTVNSVGLAVAVHSIYCGMIPPDIPQPRAVPSWLWFIWILNLSASTVLLLLSVSFSLHASIVAQSLEVKLLTRWLRLPLPTMSDIDNAADTFERFECNPVRSILRVPLVQRLSHRWQAKAGSTRKDARDVGKNGMMDHAEDEK
;
A
#
# COMPACT_ATOMS: atom_id res chain seq x y z
N MET A 1 20.55 57.11 46.13
CA MET A 1 20.88 55.80 45.53
C MET A 1 19.65 54.98 45.08
N ALA A 2 18.45 55.57 44.92
CA ALA A 2 17.23 54.82 44.56
C ALA A 2 16.87 54.84 43.05
N THR A 3 17.54 55.66 42.23
CA THR A 3 17.17 55.88 40.83
C THR A 3 17.82 54.90 39.84
N THR A 4 18.91 54.21 40.23
CA THR A 4 19.63 53.28 39.36
C THR A 4 19.00 51.88 39.30
N ALA A 5 18.29 51.44 40.36
CA ALA A 5 17.61 50.15 40.39
C ALA A 5 16.38 50.10 39.47
N ALA A 6 15.63 51.21 39.38
CA ALA A 6 14.45 51.31 38.51
C ALA A 6 14.82 51.31 37.02
N ALA A 7 15.91 51.97 36.63
CA ALA A 7 16.40 51.99 35.25
C ALA A 7 16.92 50.61 34.79
N VAL A 8 17.57 49.85 35.66
CA VAL A 8 18.03 48.48 35.37
C VAL A 8 16.86 47.49 35.33
N ALA A 9 15.82 47.68 36.15
CA ALA A 9 14.60 46.86 36.10
C ALA A 9 13.77 47.13 34.82
N VAL A 10 13.69 48.39 34.37
CA VAL A 10 12.97 48.77 33.14
C VAL A 10 13.77 48.39 31.88
N ALA A 11 15.10 48.51 31.90
CA ALA A 11 15.97 48.03 30.82
C ALA A 11 16.06 46.49 30.77
N GLY A 12 16.03 45.83 31.93
CA GLY A 12 15.91 44.37 32.03
C GLY A 12 14.56 43.88 31.54
N ALA A 13 13.46 44.58 31.86
CA ALA A 13 12.13 44.25 31.38
C ALA A 13 11.95 44.51 29.87
N SER A 14 12.60 45.54 29.31
CA SER A 14 12.54 45.82 27.87
C SER A 14 13.42 44.88 27.04
N LEU A 15 14.57 44.46 27.55
CA LEU A 15 15.41 43.42 26.95
C LEU A 15 14.78 42.03 27.06
N VAL A 16 14.13 41.72 28.19
CA VAL A 16 13.34 40.48 28.35
C VAL A 16 12.07 40.52 27.50
N GLY A 17 11.42 41.68 27.32
CA GLY A 17 10.27 41.85 26.43
C GLY A 17 10.63 41.66 24.95
N SER A 18 11.80 42.16 24.53
CA SER A 18 12.31 41.98 23.17
C SER A 18 12.80 40.54 22.91
N ALA A 19 13.44 39.90 23.90
CA ALA A 19 13.80 38.48 23.85
C ALA A 19 12.59 37.55 23.90
N ALA A 20 11.55 37.87 24.68
CA ALA A 20 10.31 37.10 24.74
C ALA A 20 9.51 37.22 23.44
N GLY A 21 9.46 38.41 22.82
CA GLY A 21 8.83 38.61 21.51
C GLY A 21 9.51 37.83 20.39
N THR A 22 10.85 37.78 20.39
CA THR A 22 11.64 37.01 19.41
C THR A 22 11.55 35.49 19.64
N LEU A 23 11.48 35.03 20.89
CA LEU A 23 11.25 33.62 21.21
C LEU A 23 9.83 33.17 20.83
N PHE A 24 8.83 34.02 21.03
CA PHE A 24 7.45 33.74 20.65
C PHE A 24 7.29 33.69 19.12
N SER A 25 7.87 34.65 18.39
CA SER A 25 7.83 34.65 16.92
C SER A 25 8.57 33.46 16.31
N TYR A 26 9.68 33.03 16.91
CA TYR A 26 10.39 31.81 16.52
C TYR A 26 9.52 30.55 16.70
N ASN A 27 8.91 30.37 17.88
CA ASN A 27 8.07 29.19 18.14
C ASN A 27 6.82 29.18 17.27
N LYS A 28 6.21 30.34 17.01
CA LYS A 28 5.11 30.48 16.06
C LYS A 28 5.53 30.06 14.65
N ALA A 29 6.70 30.51 14.18
CA ALA A 29 7.21 30.15 12.86
C ALA A 29 7.52 28.64 12.74
N VAL A 30 8.10 28.04 13.79
CA VAL A 30 8.35 26.59 13.85
C VAL A 30 7.05 25.79 13.85
N PHE A 31 6.04 26.25 14.61
CA PHE A 31 4.72 25.61 14.59
C PHE A 31 4.08 25.65 13.20
N ILE A 32 4.10 26.81 12.53
CA ILE A 32 3.58 26.95 11.15
C ILE A 32 4.32 26.00 10.19
N LEU A 33 5.64 25.89 10.33
CA LEU A 33 6.44 24.99 9.51
C LEU A 33 6.10 23.51 9.76
N ASP A 34 5.97 23.09 11.02
CA ASP A 34 5.58 21.71 11.36
C ASP A 34 4.18 21.37 10.83
N GLN A 35 3.24 22.31 10.94
CA GLN A 35 1.88 22.18 10.42
C GLN A 35 1.84 22.06 8.90
N THR A 36 2.56 22.92 8.20
CA THR A 36 2.64 22.85 6.74
C THR A 36 3.23 21.52 6.30
N LEU A 37 4.36 21.08 6.89
CA LEU A 37 4.96 19.77 6.58
C LEU A 37 4.00 18.60 6.84
N ARG A 38 3.22 18.66 7.93
CA ARG A 38 2.20 17.64 8.23
C ARG A 38 1.09 17.62 7.18
N GLN A 39 0.61 18.77 6.72
CA GLN A 39 -0.35 18.86 5.62
C GLN A 39 0.20 18.25 4.33
N TRP A 40 1.43 18.60 3.95
CA TRP A 40 2.11 18.00 2.78
C TRP A 40 2.21 16.49 2.89
N ALA A 41 2.58 15.95 4.05
CA ALA A 41 2.67 14.51 4.27
C ALA A 41 1.30 13.82 4.13
N VAL A 42 0.24 14.42 4.66
CA VAL A 42 -1.13 13.87 4.54
C VAL A 42 -1.58 13.86 3.07
N HIS A 43 -1.36 14.93 2.33
CA HIS A 43 -1.67 14.98 0.89
C HIS A 43 -0.86 13.94 0.11
N GLN A 44 0.43 13.79 0.40
CA GLN A 44 1.27 12.79 -0.25
C GLN A 44 0.76 11.36 0.00
N VAL A 45 0.29 11.05 1.21
CA VAL A 45 -0.31 9.74 1.52
C VAL A 45 -1.62 9.53 0.76
N GLN A 46 -2.45 10.58 0.61
CA GLN A 46 -3.67 10.51 -0.20
C GLN A 46 -3.35 10.25 -1.67
N ASP A 47 -2.34 10.93 -2.22
CA ASP A 47 -1.89 10.74 -3.60
C ASP A 47 -1.37 9.31 -3.82
N MET A 48 -0.60 8.76 -2.88
CA MET A 48 -0.13 7.37 -2.93
C MET A 48 -1.30 6.36 -2.92
N ARG A 49 -2.35 6.62 -2.11
CA ARG A 49 -3.54 5.75 -2.06
C ARG A 49 -4.33 5.78 -3.38
N ILE A 50 -4.43 6.94 -4.02
CA ILE A 50 -5.07 7.08 -5.34
C ILE A 50 -4.26 6.32 -6.40
N ALA A 51 -2.93 6.50 -6.40
CA ALA A 51 -2.03 5.81 -7.31
C ALA A 51 -2.10 4.28 -7.16
N GLN A 52 -2.16 3.79 -5.92
CA GLN A 52 -2.33 2.37 -5.61
C GLN A 52 -3.60 1.77 -6.22
N ILE A 53 -4.70 2.52 -6.22
CA ILE A 53 -5.96 2.08 -6.83
C ILE A 53 -5.87 2.11 -8.35
N GLY A 54 -5.16 3.08 -8.91
CA GLY A 54 -4.81 3.08 -10.33
C GLY A 54 -4.12 1.78 -10.75
N LEU A 55 -3.12 1.35 -9.97
CA LEU A 55 -2.42 0.07 -10.17
C LEU A 55 -3.37 -1.13 -10.08
N TYR A 56 -4.25 -1.17 -9.08
CA TYR A 56 -5.22 -2.26 -8.94
C TYR A 56 -6.22 -2.36 -10.09
N ARG A 57 -6.60 -1.24 -10.72
CA ARG A 57 -7.47 -1.27 -11.91
C ARG A 57 -6.79 -1.93 -13.09
N GLU A 58 -5.52 -1.62 -13.28
CA GLU A 58 -4.75 -2.13 -14.40
C GLU A 58 -4.45 -3.62 -14.22
N ASP A 59 -4.06 -4.02 -13.00
CA ASP A 59 -3.82 -5.43 -12.66
C ASP A 59 -5.08 -6.29 -12.86
N LEU A 60 -6.26 -5.80 -12.47
CA LEU A 60 -7.52 -6.50 -12.73
C LEU A 60 -7.76 -6.69 -14.24
N ARG A 61 -7.55 -5.65 -15.05
CA ARG A 61 -7.73 -5.74 -16.51
C ARG A 61 -6.76 -6.72 -17.15
N ASP A 62 -5.50 -6.73 -16.72
CA ASP A 62 -4.50 -7.64 -17.27
C ASP A 62 -4.81 -9.11 -16.91
N LEU A 63 -5.20 -9.38 -15.66
CA LEU A 63 -5.58 -10.73 -15.23
C LEU A 63 -6.80 -11.28 -15.98
N PHE A 64 -7.84 -10.46 -16.17
CA PHE A 64 -9.01 -10.86 -16.95
C PHE A 64 -8.70 -10.94 -18.45
N GLY A 65 -7.90 -10.02 -18.98
CA GLY A 65 -7.43 -10.03 -20.37
C GLY A 65 -6.67 -11.30 -20.71
N LEU A 66 -5.78 -11.76 -19.84
CA LEU A 66 -5.07 -13.03 -20.00
C LEU A 66 -6.04 -14.22 -20.04
N THR A 67 -7.04 -14.23 -19.16
CA THR A 67 -8.04 -15.30 -19.10
C THR A 67 -8.89 -15.35 -20.36
N ILE A 68 -9.39 -14.20 -20.82
CA ILE A 68 -10.20 -14.08 -22.05
C ILE A 68 -9.38 -14.56 -23.25
N SER A 69 -8.14 -14.07 -23.39
CA SER A 69 -7.24 -14.46 -24.48
C SER A 69 -6.98 -15.98 -24.52
N ARG A 70 -6.82 -16.61 -23.35
CA ARG A 70 -6.64 -18.06 -23.24
C ARG A 70 -7.91 -18.83 -23.62
N MET A 71 -9.08 -18.39 -23.17
CA MET A 71 -10.35 -19.03 -23.53
C MET A 71 -10.67 -18.89 -25.03
N ASP A 72 -10.35 -17.76 -25.65
CA ASP A 72 -10.53 -17.58 -27.10
C ASP A 72 -9.60 -18.50 -27.91
N THR A 73 -8.39 -18.74 -27.42
CA THR A 73 -7.46 -19.71 -28.02
C THR A 73 -8.02 -21.14 -27.94
N TYR A 74 -8.55 -21.56 -26.78
CA TYR A 74 -9.18 -22.87 -26.63
C TYR A 74 -10.42 -23.02 -27.51
N MET A 75 -11.26 -22.00 -27.60
CA MET A 75 -12.43 -22.00 -28.48
C MET A 75 -12.02 -22.19 -29.95
N THR A 76 -10.97 -21.50 -30.40
CA THR A 76 -10.47 -21.58 -31.78
C THR A 76 -9.89 -22.95 -32.12
N VAL A 77 -9.09 -23.55 -31.24
CA VAL A 77 -8.53 -24.89 -31.46
C VAL A 77 -9.65 -25.95 -31.47
N ASN A 78 -10.60 -25.85 -30.55
CA ASN A 78 -11.71 -26.79 -30.46
C ASN A 78 -12.69 -26.66 -31.63
N SER A 79 -12.90 -25.46 -32.19
CA SER A 79 -13.77 -25.27 -33.35
C SER A 79 -13.19 -25.86 -34.63
N VAL A 80 -11.87 -25.76 -34.83
CA VAL A 80 -11.18 -26.44 -35.94
C VAL A 80 -11.23 -27.96 -35.77
N GLY A 81 -10.99 -28.45 -34.55
CA GLY A 81 -11.13 -29.88 -34.24
C GLY A 81 -12.53 -30.41 -34.52
N LEU A 82 -13.56 -29.64 -34.17
CA LEU A 82 -14.96 -29.97 -34.45
C LEU A 82 -15.25 -30.01 -35.96
N ALA A 83 -14.73 -29.04 -36.72
CA ALA A 83 -14.87 -29.02 -38.18
C ALA A 83 -14.25 -30.27 -38.84
N VAL A 84 -13.06 -30.69 -38.38
CA VAL A 84 -12.40 -31.92 -38.87
C VAL A 84 -13.20 -33.18 -38.48
N ALA A 85 -13.69 -33.25 -37.24
CA ALA A 85 -14.51 -34.36 -36.78
C ALA A 85 -15.79 -34.50 -37.62
N VAL A 86 -16.50 -33.40 -37.88
CA VAL A 86 -17.69 -33.37 -38.73
C VAL A 86 -17.35 -33.76 -40.18
N HIS A 87 -16.26 -33.22 -40.75
CA HIS A 87 -15.84 -33.57 -42.12
C HIS A 87 -15.53 -35.08 -42.26
N SER A 88 -14.90 -35.68 -41.26
CA SER A 88 -14.60 -37.11 -41.27
C SER A 88 -15.85 -38.00 -41.22
N ILE A 89 -16.97 -37.52 -40.64
CA ILE A 89 -18.27 -38.20 -40.70
C ILE A 89 -18.77 -38.23 -42.16
N TYR A 90 -18.70 -37.10 -42.87
CA TYR A 90 -19.15 -36.99 -44.26
C TYR A 90 -18.32 -37.82 -45.24
N CYS A 91 -16.98 -37.81 -45.11
CA CYS A 91 -16.10 -38.60 -45.99
C CYS A 91 -16.16 -40.11 -45.72
N GLY A 92 -16.57 -40.53 -44.53
CA GLY A 92 -16.73 -41.95 -44.19
C GLY A 92 -18.07 -42.56 -44.63
N MET A 93 -18.99 -41.77 -45.19
CA MET A 93 -20.20 -42.31 -45.82
C MET A 93 -19.82 -42.95 -47.15
N ILE A 94 -19.86 -44.29 -47.20
CA ILE A 94 -19.62 -45.06 -48.42
C ILE A 94 -20.84 -44.87 -49.35
N PRO A 95 -20.66 -44.38 -50.58
CA PRO A 95 -21.76 -44.27 -51.55
C PRO A 95 -22.35 -45.66 -51.87
N PRO A 96 -23.68 -45.80 -51.95
CA PRO A 96 -24.34 -47.07 -52.29
C PRO A 96 -24.05 -47.58 -53.71
N ASP A 97 -23.46 -46.74 -54.55
CA ASP A 97 -23.32 -46.86 -55.99
C ASP A 97 -21.95 -47.40 -56.45
N ILE A 98 -21.00 -47.62 -55.53
CA ILE A 98 -19.68 -48.17 -55.85
C ILE A 98 -19.63 -49.66 -55.46
N PRO A 99 -19.37 -50.58 -56.41
CA PRO A 99 -19.12 -51.99 -56.12
C PRO A 99 -17.91 -52.13 -55.19
N GLN A 100 -18.13 -52.52 -53.93
CA GLN A 100 -17.07 -52.60 -52.94
C GLN A 100 -16.19 -53.84 -53.15
N PRO A 101 -14.85 -53.70 -53.28
CA PRO A 101 -13.93 -54.84 -53.32
C PRO A 101 -13.63 -55.44 -51.93
N ARG A 102 -14.16 -54.89 -50.82
CA ARG A 102 -13.94 -55.41 -49.46
C ARG A 102 -15.12 -55.07 -48.55
N ALA A 103 -15.97 -56.07 -48.27
CA ALA A 103 -17.07 -55.96 -47.32
C ALA A 103 -16.52 -55.66 -45.91
N VAL A 104 -16.71 -54.43 -45.43
CA VAL A 104 -16.32 -54.06 -44.06
C VAL A 104 -17.35 -54.64 -43.09
N PRO A 105 -16.95 -55.36 -42.03
CA PRO A 105 -17.90 -55.89 -41.04
C PRO A 105 -18.73 -54.75 -40.39
N SER A 106 -20.06 -54.88 -40.32
CA SER A 106 -20.95 -53.82 -39.82
C SER A 106 -20.63 -53.37 -38.40
N TRP A 107 -20.14 -54.25 -37.52
CA TRP A 107 -19.80 -53.89 -36.14
C TRP A 107 -18.65 -52.86 -36.06
N LEU A 108 -17.70 -52.93 -37.00
CA LEU A 108 -16.59 -51.97 -37.07
C LEU A 108 -17.08 -50.57 -37.45
N TRP A 109 -18.08 -50.49 -38.34
CA TRP A 109 -18.73 -49.24 -38.70
C TRP A 109 -19.47 -48.60 -37.51
N PHE A 110 -20.18 -49.41 -36.72
CA PHE A 110 -20.85 -48.93 -35.50
C PHE A 110 -19.87 -48.39 -34.45
N ILE A 111 -18.73 -49.05 -34.22
CA ILE A 111 -17.70 -48.53 -33.30
C ILE A 111 -17.12 -47.22 -33.81
N TRP A 112 -16.86 -47.12 -35.12
CA TRP A 112 -16.33 -45.92 -35.73
C TRP A 112 -17.28 -44.73 -35.56
N ILE A 113 -18.57 -44.89 -35.89
CA ILE A 113 -19.55 -43.80 -35.76
C ILE A 113 -19.82 -43.44 -34.29
N LEU A 114 -19.82 -44.41 -33.37
CA LEU A 114 -19.97 -44.17 -31.93
C LEU A 114 -18.78 -43.39 -31.34
N ASN A 115 -17.54 -43.75 -31.71
CA ASN A 115 -16.36 -43.01 -31.28
C ASN A 115 -16.36 -41.58 -31.84
N LEU A 116 -16.71 -41.43 -33.12
CA LEU A 116 -16.70 -40.13 -33.79
C LEU A 116 -17.79 -39.19 -33.28
N SER A 117 -18.99 -39.73 -33.00
CA SER A 117 -20.07 -38.98 -32.35
C SER A 117 -19.72 -38.60 -30.91
N ALA A 118 -19.12 -39.50 -30.13
CA ALA A 118 -18.65 -39.21 -28.78
C ALA A 118 -17.59 -38.09 -28.77
N SER A 119 -16.61 -38.16 -29.67
CA SER A 119 -15.60 -37.10 -29.84
C SER A 119 -16.23 -35.77 -30.23
N THR A 120 -17.25 -35.77 -31.10
CA THR A 120 -17.96 -34.56 -31.53
C THR A 120 -18.72 -33.91 -30.36
N VAL A 121 -19.40 -34.70 -29.52
CA VAL A 121 -20.11 -34.20 -28.33
C VAL A 121 -19.14 -33.61 -27.30
N LEU A 122 -17.99 -34.26 -27.07
CA LEU A 122 -16.96 -33.74 -26.15
C LEU A 122 -16.36 -32.42 -26.63
N LEU A 123 -16.09 -32.29 -27.93
CA LEU A 123 -15.61 -31.04 -28.54
C LEU A 123 -16.66 -29.93 -28.43
N LEU A 124 -17.94 -30.25 -28.63
CA LEU A 124 -19.04 -29.29 -28.53
C LEU A 124 -19.23 -28.79 -27.08
N LEU A 125 -19.14 -29.69 -26.10
CA LEU A 125 -19.15 -29.34 -24.68
C LEU A 125 -17.94 -28.45 -24.32
N SER A 126 -16.76 -28.78 -24.82
CA SER A 126 -15.55 -27.98 -24.62
C SER A 126 -15.72 -26.54 -25.13
N VAL A 127 -16.30 -26.36 -26.33
CA VAL A 127 -16.61 -25.03 -26.89
C VAL A 127 -17.62 -24.28 -26.02
N SER A 128 -18.67 -24.96 -25.55
CA SER A 128 -19.70 -24.36 -24.69
C SER A 128 -19.14 -23.89 -23.35
N PHE A 129 -18.26 -24.68 -22.73
CA PHE A 129 -17.60 -24.26 -21.48
C PHE A 129 -16.62 -23.11 -21.70
N SER A 130 -15.87 -23.12 -22.80
CA SER A 130 -14.97 -22.01 -23.16
C SER A 130 -15.73 -20.69 -23.34
N LEU A 131 -16.88 -20.75 -24.02
CA LEU A 131 -17.74 -19.59 -24.24
C LEU A 131 -18.35 -19.08 -22.92
N HIS A 132 -18.85 -19.99 -22.08
CA HIS A 132 -19.39 -19.62 -20.77
C HIS A 132 -18.33 -19.01 -19.85
N ALA A 133 -17.10 -19.55 -19.84
CA ALA A 133 -15.99 -19.01 -19.07
C ALA A 133 -15.60 -17.59 -19.52
N SER A 134 -15.57 -17.34 -20.84
CA SER A 134 -15.25 -16.00 -21.39
C SER A 134 -16.29 -14.95 -21.00
N ILE A 135 -17.59 -15.27 -21.10
CA ILE A 135 -18.68 -14.36 -20.71
C ILE A 135 -18.64 -14.07 -19.20
N VAL A 136 -18.41 -15.11 -18.37
CA VAL A 136 -18.31 -14.93 -16.92
C VAL A 136 -17.13 -14.02 -16.57
N ALA A 137 -15.96 -14.23 -17.17
CA ALA A 137 -14.77 -13.40 -16.94
C ALA A 137 -15.05 -11.92 -17.25
N GLN A 138 -15.62 -11.61 -18.41
CA GLN A 138 -15.97 -10.23 -18.80
C GLN A 138 -17.00 -9.60 -17.84
N SER A 139 -18.01 -10.37 -17.44
CA SER A 139 -19.02 -9.87 -16.49
C SER A 139 -18.46 -9.61 -15.09
N LEU A 140 -17.47 -10.40 -14.66
CA LEU A 140 -16.81 -10.25 -13.37
C LEU A 140 -15.84 -9.08 -13.36
N GLU A 141 -15.09 -8.85 -14.44
CA GLU A 141 -14.23 -7.69 -14.62
C GLU A 141 -15.02 -6.39 -14.39
N VAL A 142 -16.14 -6.22 -15.10
CA VAL A 142 -16.98 -5.03 -14.97
C VAL A 142 -17.56 -4.90 -13.56
N LYS A 143 -17.97 -6.01 -12.92
CA LYS A 143 -18.49 -5.99 -11.55
C LYS A 143 -17.43 -5.63 -10.51
N LEU A 144 -16.19 -6.08 -10.70
CA LEU A 144 -15.07 -5.73 -9.82
C LEU A 144 -14.70 -4.26 -9.94
N LEU A 145 -14.64 -3.73 -11.16
CA LEU A 145 -14.33 -2.31 -11.40
C LEU A 145 -15.42 -1.37 -10.88
N THR A 146 -16.69 -1.77 -10.91
CA THR A 146 -17.82 -0.89 -10.55
C THR A 146 -18.26 -1.00 -9.09
N ARG A 147 -18.24 -2.21 -8.52
CA ARG A 147 -18.78 -2.45 -7.17
C ARG A 147 -17.71 -2.53 -6.09
N TRP A 148 -16.60 -3.19 -6.39
CA TRP A 148 -15.62 -3.59 -5.38
C TRP A 148 -14.47 -2.60 -5.26
N LEU A 149 -14.03 -2.02 -6.37
CA LEU A 149 -12.95 -1.03 -6.36
C LEU A 149 -13.51 0.40 -6.28
N ARG A 150 -13.85 0.85 -5.06
CA ARG A 150 -14.27 2.24 -4.82
C ARG A 150 -13.09 3.11 -4.42
N LEU A 151 -13.17 4.40 -4.77
CA LEU A 151 -12.18 5.40 -4.37
C LEU A 151 -12.24 5.64 -2.84
N PRO A 152 -11.09 5.77 -2.15
CA PRO A 152 -11.01 6.15 -0.75
C PRO A 152 -11.29 7.64 -0.69
N LEU A 153 -12.54 7.98 -0.41
CA LEU A 153 -12.91 9.35 -0.13
C LEU A 153 -12.44 9.66 1.31
N PRO A 154 -11.65 10.73 1.52
CA PRO A 154 -11.32 11.15 2.87
C PRO A 154 -12.60 11.52 3.61
N THR A 155 -12.70 11.12 4.88
CA THR A 155 -13.83 11.50 5.72
C THR A 155 -13.69 12.98 6.09
N MET A 156 -14.80 13.68 6.34
CA MET A 156 -14.75 15.08 6.79
C MET A 156 -13.87 15.26 8.05
N SER A 157 -13.89 14.28 8.95
CA SER A 157 -12.98 14.23 10.11
C SER A 157 -11.49 14.18 9.73
N ASP A 158 -11.14 13.53 8.61
CA ASP A 158 -9.76 13.44 8.15
C ASP A 158 -9.31 14.76 7.53
N ILE A 159 -10.24 15.47 6.86
CA ILE A 159 -10.03 16.81 6.32
C ILE A 159 -9.86 17.81 7.47
N ASP A 160 -10.72 17.76 8.48
CA ASP A 160 -10.64 18.63 9.66
C ASP A 160 -9.37 18.38 10.48
N ASN A 161 -8.89 17.13 10.52
CA ASN A 161 -7.62 16.79 11.17
C ASN A 161 -6.37 17.19 10.37
N ALA A 162 -6.51 17.38 9.05
CA ALA A 162 -5.46 17.89 8.17
C ALA A 162 -5.47 19.43 8.12
N ALA A 163 -6.64 20.05 8.20
CA ALA A 163 -6.84 21.48 8.35
C ALA A 163 -6.56 21.91 9.81
N ASP A 164 -5.31 21.77 10.27
CA ASP A 164 -4.93 22.24 11.59
C ASP A 164 -5.01 23.79 11.65
N THR A 165 -6.05 24.29 12.30
CA THR A 165 -6.28 25.72 12.56
C THR A 165 -5.30 26.25 13.61
N PHE A 166 -4.94 27.54 13.51
CA PHE A 166 -4.17 28.26 14.53
C PHE A 166 -4.76 28.15 15.94
N GLU A 167 -6.05 27.84 16.07
CA GLU A 167 -6.72 27.51 17.33
C GLU A 167 -5.98 26.43 18.15
N ARG A 168 -5.38 25.43 17.50
CA ARG A 168 -4.59 24.39 18.17
C ARG A 168 -3.27 24.90 18.75
N PHE A 169 -2.74 26.01 18.24
CA PHE A 169 -1.60 26.69 18.85
C PHE A 169 -2.01 27.39 20.14
N GLU A 170 -3.21 27.96 20.17
CA GLU A 170 -3.73 28.74 21.31
C GLU A 170 -4.22 27.84 22.45
N CYS A 171 -4.75 26.65 22.14
CA CYS A 171 -5.16 25.67 23.15
C CYS A 171 -3.98 24.92 23.80
N ASN A 172 -2.78 24.98 23.22
CA ASN A 172 -1.62 24.30 23.78
C ASN A 172 -1.02 25.11 24.94
N PRO A 173 -0.65 24.47 26.06
CA PRO A 173 -0.09 25.20 27.19
C PRO A 173 1.22 25.90 26.80
N VAL A 174 1.36 27.17 27.15
CA VAL A 174 2.53 28.03 26.82
C VAL A 174 3.87 27.38 27.18
N ARG A 175 3.88 26.51 28.20
CA ARG A 175 5.06 25.73 28.63
C ARG A 175 5.51 24.66 27.62
N SER A 176 4.61 24.09 26.81
CA SER A 176 4.96 23.11 25.76
C SER A 176 5.30 23.76 24.42
N ILE A 177 4.87 25.01 24.22
CA ILE A 177 5.10 25.79 22.99
C ILE A 177 6.50 26.39 22.95
N LEU A 178 7.05 26.79 24.10
CA LEU A 178 8.36 27.43 24.18
C LEU A 178 9.50 26.41 24.02
N ARG A 179 9.85 26.07 22.78
CA ARG A 179 11.05 25.29 22.45
C ARG A 179 12.22 26.26 22.32
N VAL A 180 13.07 26.32 23.35
CA VAL A 180 14.29 27.13 23.31
C VAL A 180 15.46 26.25 22.82
N PRO A 181 15.97 26.45 21.59
CA PRO A 181 16.92 25.54 20.95
C PRO A 181 18.28 25.43 21.66
N LEU A 182 18.63 26.42 22.49
CA LEU A 182 19.87 26.44 23.28
C LEU A 182 19.73 25.76 24.65
N VAL A 183 18.60 25.95 25.33
CA VAL A 183 18.39 25.39 26.69
C VAL A 183 18.30 23.88 26.65
N GLN A 184 17.69 23.31 25.61
CA GLN A 184 17.57 21.86 25.47
C GLN A 184 18.90 21.19 25.09
N ARG A 185 19.71 21.83 24.23
CA ARG A 185 21.07 21.35 23.92
C ARG A 185 22.01 21.45 25.12
N LEU A 186 21.88 22.51 25.92
CA LEU A 186 22.62 22.67 27.16
C LEU A 186 22.15 21.64 28.19
N SER A 187 20.84 21.50 28.46
CA SER A 187 20.32 20.56 29.47
C SER A 187 20.74 19.11 29.19
N HIS A 188 20.70 18.65 27.94
CA HIS A 188 21.22 17.33 27.57
C HIS A 188 22.73 17.19 27.80
N ARG A 189 23.53 18.23 27.54
CA ARG A 189 24.96 18.25 27.87
C ARG A 189 25.23 18.27 29.37
N TRP A 190 24.45 19.02 30.14
CA TRP A 190 24.54 19.09 31.61
C TRP A 190 24.14 17.76 32.27
N GLN A 191 23.09 17.10 31.76
CA GLN A 191 22.67 15.77 32.22
C GLN A 191 23.70 14.68 31.85
N ALA A 192 24.29 14.74 30.64
CA ALA A 192 25.37 13.84 30.25
C ALA A 192 26.61 14.02 31.14
N LYS A 193 26.98 15.27 31.47
CA LYS A 193 28.10 15.57 32.36
C LYS A 193 27.84 15.10 33.80
N ALA A 194 26.65 15.37 34.35
CA ALA A 194 26.26 14.90 35.68
C ALA A 194 26.17 13.37 35.79
N GLY A 195 25.78 12.69 34.71
CA GLY A 195 25.78 11.23 34.62
C GLY A 195 27.18 10.62 34.63
N SER A 196 28.14 11.25 33.93
CA SER A 196 29.56 10.85 33.95
C SER A 196 30.16 11.01 35.35
N THR A 197 30.00 12.17 35.97
CA THR A 197 30.58 12.45 37.30
C THR A 197 30.03 11.52 38.39
N ARG A 198 28.76 11.10 38.28
CA ARG A 198 28.17 10.12 39.21
C ARG A 198 28.70 8.70 39.00
N LYS A 199 29.10 8.35 37.77
CA LYS A 199 29.70 7.05 37.44
C LYS A 199 31.16 7.01 37.89
N ASP A 200 31.91 8.09 37.61
CA ASP A 200 33.29 8.27 38.08
C ASP A 200 33.39 8.23 39.62
N ALA A 201 32.46 8.87 40.34
CA ALA A 201 32.42 8.81 41.81
C ALA A 201 32.10 7.41 42.37
N ARG A 202 31.30 6.61 41.64
CA ARG A 202 31.00 5.22 42.03
C ARG A 202 32.20 4.31 41.77
N ASP A 203 32.92 4.53 40.68
CA ASP A 203 34.07 3.72 40.29
C ASP A 203 35.30 4.03 41.16
N VAL A 204 35.51 5.29 41.55
CA VAL A 204 36.53 5.69 42.56
C VAL A 204 36.21 5.12 43.93
N GLY A 205 34.95 5.14 44.37
CA GLY A 205 34.54 4.51 45.63
C GLY A 205 34.68 2.98 45.64
N LYS A 206 34.63 2.35 44.46
CA LYS A 206 34.84 0.90 44.33
C LYS A 206 36.32 0.54 44.32
N ASN A 207 37.15 1.33 43.66
CA ASN A 207 38.60 1.13 43.64
C ASN A 207 39.24 1.45 45.00
N GLY A 208 38.83 2.53 45.67
CA GLY A 208 39.34 2.82 47.03
C GLY A 208 38.94 1.77 48.07
N MET A 209 37.83 1.05 47.88
CA MET A 209 37.45 -0.07 48.74
C MET A 209 38.22 -1.37 48.39
N MET A 210 38.74 -1.49 47.17
CA MET A 210 39.65 -2.57 46.78
C MET A 210 41.06 -2.31 47.30
N ASP A 211 41.55 -1.07 47.21
CA ASP A 211 42.89 -0.68 47.69
C ASP A 211 42.99 -0.84 49.22
N HIS A 212 41.95 -0.45 49.98
CA HIS A 212 41.90 -0.69 51.43
C HIS A 212 41.79 -2.17 51.83
N ALA A 213 41.37 -3.05 50.93
CA ALA A 213 41.31 -4.49 51.18
C ALA A 213 42.63 -5.22 50.83
N GLU A 214 43.56 -4.56 50.13
CA GLU A 214 44.88 -5.10 49.81
C GLU A 214 45.93 -4.74 50.88
N ASP A 215 45.73 -3.66 51.64
CA ASP A 215 46.61 -3.25 52.75
C ASP A 215 46.38 -4.04 54.07
N GLU A 216 45.36 -4.90 54.13
CA GLU A 216 44.98 -5.68 55.33
C GLU A 216 45.40 -7.17 55.28
N LYS A 217 46.39 -7.51 54.43
CA LYS A 217 47.00 -8.85 54.36
C LYS A 217 48.51 -8.79 54.58
#